data_AF-A0A1Q6R8Z9-F1
#
_entry.id   AF-A0A1Q6R8Z9-F1
#
_cell.length_a   1.000
_cell.length_b   1.000
_cell.length_c   1.000
_cell.angle_alpha   90.00
_cell.angle_beta   90.00
_cell.angle_gamma   90.00
#
_symmetry.space_group_name_H-M   'P 1'
#
loop_
_entity.id
_entity.type
_entity.pdbx_description
1 polymer ?
#
loop_
_entity_poly.entity_id
_entity_poly.type
_entity_poly.pdbx_seq_one_letter_code
_entity_poly.pdbx_strand_id
1 'polypeptide(L)'
;MRKWLDKAWAKAAAFVLTLVLGGLTVLGGIGIGILVSYNVFLDDGAYLRQTLYQEQCYDSLSMANDYLCAQLDSVGLLDKSYYFVNTDTADSDEYNPGAAKQLLSELPRLFADAFSRELSSCQLVVSDPDTGETYLANFDLTESDKLLYDTQELYVYHLSESTGLTSIQVAITATLLEKSGQAPSYSYLVCSWLLTHTGLTIFLTVLCGLLTLFCFGFSMASAGHWHGREDIHLTWLDKVPSDVFALALLSAFFIGWDAFYSEWGRVLFCAALIPVMLLFLCVFAAQCKAGSVIRGSLTARVLRLLWRILRGVTLWLWRIVTGIPLVWKTALVGLGLALLEIGLYQMNYYGEYFLVLKLVELLAVLAIALNLRTLEKNGKQLSEGSGCSAPSGGTDRP
;
A
#
# COMPACT_ATOMS: atom_id res chain seq x y z
N MET A 1 35.07 10.18 -24.73
CA MET A 1 33.73 9.58 -24.94
C MET A 1 33.69 8.55 -26.07
N ARG A 2 34.08 8.85 -27.33
CA ARG A 2 33.99 7.90 -28.46
C ARG A 2 34.58 6.50 -28.23
N LYS A 3 35.80 6.37 -27.67
CA LYS A 3 36.43 5.06 -27.37
C LYS A 3 35.66 4.17 -26.36
N TRP A 4 34.72 4.74 -25.62
CA TRP A 4 33.97 4.04 -24.56
C TRP A 4 32.54 3.70 -24.99
N LEU A 5 32.02 4.38 -26.02
CA LEU A 5 30.66 4.17 -26.55
C LEU A 5 30.47 2.79 -27.20
N ASP A 6 31.56 2.16 -27.67
CA ASP A 6 31.48 0.86 -28.34
C ASP A 6 31.57 -0.33 -27.35
N LYS A 7 31.90 -0.06 -26.08
CA LYS A 7 32.15 -1.10 -25.07
C LYS A 7 30.87 -1.41 -24.28
N ALA A 8 30.37 -2.63 -24.40
CA ALA A 8 29.14 -3.09 -23.71
C ALA A 8 29.22 -2.97 -22.16
N TRP A 9 30.38 -3.23 -21.57
CA TRP A 9 30.58 -3.11 -20.12
C TRP A 9 30.51 -1.67 -19.63
N ALA A 10 30.93 -0.68 -20.45
CA ALA A 10 30.87 0.73 -20.08
C ALA A 10 29.42 1.23 -20.04
N LYS A 11 28.57 0.71 -20.94
CA LYS A 11 27.12 0.98 -20.94
C LYS A 11 26.42 0.33 -19.74
N ALA A 12 26.75 -0.92 -19.43
CA ALA A 12 26.22 -1.62 -18.25
C ALA A 12 26.65 -0.94 -16.95
N ALA A 13 27.91 -0.51 -16.85
CA ALA A 13 28.41 0.23 -15.70
C ALA A 13 27.70 1.59 -15.55
N ALA A 14 27.52 2.35 -16.63
CA ALA A 14 26.80 3.62 -16.60
C ALA A 14 25.34 3.45 -16.15
N PHE A 15 24.69 2.36 -16.56
CA PHE A 15 23.33 2.01 -16.12
C PHE A 15 23.27 1.74 -14.61
N VAL A 16 24.15 0.88 -14.09
CA VAL A 16 24.21 0.56 -12.66
C VAL A 16 24.56 1.82 -11.84
N LEU A 17 25.50 2.64 -12.32
CA LEU A 17 25.84 3.90 -11.68
C LEU A 17 24.63 4.84 -11.62
N THR A 18 23.83 4.90 -12.68
CA THR A 18 22.62 5.75 -12.73
C THR A 18 21.60 5.31 -11.68
N LEU A 19 21.43 4.00 -11.45
CA LEU A 19 20.56 3.48 -10.39
C LEU A 19 21.07 3.85 -9.00
N VAL A 20 22.33 3.51 -8.72
CA VAL A 20 22.93 3.70 -7.39
C VAL A 20 23.01 5.18 -7.03
N LEU A 21 23.58 5.99 -7.93
CA LEU A 21 23.73 7.43 -7.69
C LEU A 21 22.40 8.15 -7.74
N GLY A 22 21.46 7.71 -8.58
CA GLY A 22 20.11 8.26 -8.63
C GLY A 22 19.38 8.02 -7.30
N GLY A 23 19.46 6.80 -6.77
CA GLY A 23 18.89 6.48 -5.45
C GLY A 23 19.52 7.31 -4.34
N LEU A 24 20.86 7.41 -4.31
CA LEU A 24 21.57 8.26 -3.35
C LEU A 24 21.20 9.74 -3.48
N THR A 25 20.96 10.24 -4.69
CA THR A 25 20.53 11.63 -4.93
C THR A 25 19.13 11.88 -4.36
N VAL A 26 18.20 10.94 -4.54
CA VAL A 26 16.86 11.07 -3.96
C VAL A 26 16.90 11.01 -2.43
N LEU A 27 17.62 10.05 -1.86
CA LEU A 27 17.77 9.94 -0.40
C LEU A 27 18.44 11.19 0.19
N GLY A 28 19.51 11.66 -0.44
CA GLY A 28 20.18 12.90 -0.05
C GLY A 28 19.25 14.12 -0.17
N GLY A 29 18.46 14.21 -1.24
CA GLY A 29 17.45 15.26 -1.42
C GLY A 29 16.37 15.25 -0.34
N ILE A 30 15.92 14.07 0.08
CA ILE A 30 14.97 13.93 1.20
C ILE A 30 15.61 14.36 2.52
N GLY A 31 16.85 13.95 2.78
CA GLY A 31 17.61 14.40 3.96
C GLY A 31 17.75 15.93 4.00
N ILE A 32 18.07 16.56 2.86
CA ILE A 32 18.11 18.02 2.75
C ILE A 32 16.72 18.63 2.96
N GLY A 33 15.66 18.03 2.42
CA GLY A 33 14.28 18.48 2.62
C GLY A 33 13.87 18.50 4.10
N ILE A 34 14.27 17.48 4.86
CA ILE A 34 14.09 17.44 6.32
C ILE A 34 14.83 18.62 6.97
N LEU A 35 16.12 18.81 6.64
CA LEU A 35 16.92 19.93 7.19
C LEU A 35 16.30 21.30 6.88
N VAL A 36 15.73 21.48 5.68
CA VAL A 36 15.00 22.71 5.31
C VAL A 36 13.71 22.86 6.13
N SER A 37 12.92 21.79 6.26
CA SER A 37 11.65 21.82 7.00
C SER A 37 11.82 22.20 8.47
N TYR A 38 12.95 21.85 9.06
CA TYR A 38 13.29 22.19 10.44
C TYR A 38 14.15 23.45 10.57
N ASN A 39 14.20 24.30 9.54
CA ASN A 39 14.93 25.57 9.52
C ASN A 39 16.41 25.44 9.93
N VAL A 40 17.04 24.29 9.68
CA VAL A 40 18.43 24.04 10.09
C VAL A 40 19.38 25.07 9.49
N PHE A 41 19.11 25.53 8.28
CA PHE A 41 19.91 26.55 7.59
C PHE A 41 19.76 27.97 8.14
N LEU A 42 18.73 28.24 8.93
CA LEU A 42 18.46 29.53 9.55
C LEU A 42 18.92 29.56 11.01
N ASP A 43 18.64 28.48 11.75
CA ASP A 43 18.85 28.42 13.20
C ASP A 43 19.96 27.42 13.62
N ASP A 44 20.83 27.04 12.69
CA ASP A 44 21.90 26.04 12.89
C ASP A 44 21.40 24.73 13.52
N GLY A 45 20.15 24.38 13.24
CA GLY A 45 19.48 23.18 13.73
C GLY A 45 19.06 23.20 15.20
N ALA A 46 19.03 24.36 15.86
CA ALA A 46 18.54 24.47 17.25
C ALA A 46 17.12 23.92 17.41
N TYR A 47 16.20 24.29 16.49
CA TYR A 47 14.82 23.82 16.50
C TYR A 47 14.70 22.30 16.32
N LEU A 48 15.49 21.71 15.42
CA LEU A 48 15.51 20.26 15.21
C LEU A 48 16.01 19.52 16.47
N ARG A 49 17.08 20.01 17.11
CA ARG A 49 17.58 19.41 18.36
C ARG A 49 16.54 19.49 19.47
N GLN A 50 15.88 20.64 19.63
CA GLN A 50 14.83 20.81 20.64
C GLN A 50 13.65 19.86 20.38
N THR A 51 13.20 19.75 19.13
CA THR A 51 12.11 18.83 18.76
C THR A 51 12.49 17.37 19.06
N LEU A 52 13.73 16.97 18.77
CA LEU A 52 14.21 15.61 19.07
C LEU A 52 14.28 15.35 20.57
N TYR A 53 14.76 16.30 21.36
CA TYR A 53 14.83 16.18 22.82
C TYR A 53 13.43 16.13 23.45
N GLN A 54 12.52 16.94 22.91
CA GLN A 54 11.13 17.00 23.33
C GLN A 54 10.42 15.65 23.13
N GLU A 55 10.52 15.06 21.94
CA GLU A 55 9.94 13.74 21.64
C GLU A 55 10.50 12.65 22.58
N GLN A 56 11.81 12.66 22.84
CA GLN A 56 12.44 11.70 23.75
C GLN A 56 11.96 11.84 25.20
N CYS A 57 11.75 13.07 25.67
CA CYS A 57 11.17 13.30 26.98
C CYS A 57 9.71 12.88 27.04
N TYR A 58 8.89 13.17 26.02
CA TYR A 58 7.49 12.76 26.00
C TYR A 58 7.33 11.23 25.97
N ASP A 59 8.15 10.52 25.21
CA ASP A 59 8.15 9.05 25.20
C ASP A 59 8.51 8.49 26.60
N SER A 60 9.49 9.11 27.27
CA SER A 60 9.87 8.74 28.64
C SER A 60 8.77 9.07 29.66
N LEU A 61 8.08 10.22 29.52
CA LEU A 61 6.93 10.60 30.34
C LEU A 61 5.78 9.61 30.17
N SER A 62 5.45 9.25 28.93
CA SER A 62 4.41 8.27 28.62
C SER A 62 4.73 6.91 29.21
N MET A 63 5.96 6.40 29.04
CA MET A 63 6.39 5.13 29.66
C MET A 63 6.31 5.18 31.18
N ALA A 64 6.68 6.30 31.81
CA ALA A 64 6.57 6.46 33.26
C ALA A 64 5.12 6.44 33.73
N ASN A 65 4.24 7.16 33.03
CA ASN A 65 2.81 7.18 33.30
C ASN A 65 2.18 5.78 33.14
N ASP A 66 2.47 5.08 32.04
CA ASP A 66 1.96 3.72 31.78
C ASP A 66 2.42 2.74 32.86
N TYR A 67 3.68 2.85 33.31
CA TYR A 67 4.21 2.06 34.41
C TYR A 67 3.47 2.34 35.73
N LEU A 68 3.26 3.61 36.07
CA LEU A 68 2.51 4.00 37.27
C LEU A 68 1.06 3.50 37.19
N CYS A 69 0.42 3.62 36.02
CA CYS A 69 -0.92 3.11 35.81
C CYS A 69 -0.99 1.59 36.04
N ALA A 70 -0.06 0.83 35.46
CA ALA A 70 -0.02 -0.62 35.63
C ALA A 70 0.20 -1.04 37.10
N GLN A 71 1.09 -0.35 37.83
CA GLN A 71 1.33 -0.64 39.24
C GLN A 71 0.10 -0.32 40.10
N LEU A 72 -0.51 0.84 39.91
CA LEU A 72 -1.71 1.24 40.68
C LEU A 72 -2.93 0.36 40.35
N ASP A 73 -3.09 -0.07 39.09
CA ASP A 73 -4.15 -0.99 38.69
C ASP A 73 -4.00 -2.37 39.35
N SER A 74 -2.77 -2.87 39.53
CA SER A 74 -2.48 -4.18 40.14
C SER A 74 -2.97 -4.34 41.59
N VAL A 75 -3.25 -3.24 42.28
CA VAL A 75 -3.79 -3.21 43.65
C VAL A 75 -5.23 -2.66 43.72
N GLY A 76 -5.86 -2.45 42.55
CA GLY A 76 -7.21 -1.91 42.43
C GLY A 76 -7.34 -0.45 42.89
N LEU A 77 -6.28 0.35 42.81
CA LEU A 77 -6.32 1.77 43.20
C LEU A 77 -6.96 2.66 42.13
N LEU A 78 -6.82 2.31 40.84
CA LEU A 78 -7.36 3.09 39.73
C LEU A 78 -8.81 2.74 39.42
N ASP A 79 -9.58 3.74 38.99
CA ASP A 79 -10.88 3.52 38.39
C ASP A 79 -10.73 3.02 36.94
N LYS A 80 -10.87 1.70 36.75
CA LYS A 80 -10.77 1.07 35.43
C LYS A 80 -11.76 1.62 34.42
N SER A 81 -12.93 2.14 34.84
CA SER A 81 -13.93 2.67 33.91
C SER A 81 -13.44 3.90 33.14
N TYR A 82 -12.49 4.63 33.73
CA TYR A 82 -11.89 5.81 33.13
C TYR A 82 -10.73 5.46 32.18
N TYR A 83 -9.92 4.45 32.52
CA TYR A 83 -8.70 4.09 31.77
C TYR A 83 -8.90 2.99 30.72
N PHE A 84 -9.89 2.10 30.90
CA PHE A 84 -10.08 0.93 30.04
C PHE A 84 -11.51 0.90 29.46
N VAL A 85 -11.61 1.13 28.15
CA VAL A 85 -12.89 1.01 27.42
C VAL A 85 -13.13 -0.47 27.09
N ASN A 86 -14.27 -1.03 27.53
CA ASN A 86 -14.71 -2.42 27.30
C ASN A 86 -13.96 -3.53 28.06
N THR A 87 -13.44 -3.29 29.26
CA THR A 87 -13.11 -4.40 30.16
C THR A 87 -14.37 -4.78 30.95
N ASP A 88 -14.83 -6.01 30.79
CA ASP A 88 -15.85 -6.58 31.66
C ASP A 88 -15.38 -6.42 33.11
N THR A 89 -16.21 -5.83 33.96
CA THR A 89 -15.94 -5.60 35.39
C THR A 89 -15.68 -6.87 36.21
N ALA A 90 -15.60 -8.04 35.56
CA ALA A 90 -15.40 -9.35 36.16
C ALA A 90 -13.93 -9.65 36.52
N ASP A 91 -12.94 -8.98 35.91
CA ASP A 91 -11.49 -9.10 36.21
C ASP A 91 -10.96 -7.85 36.97
N SER A 92 -11.81 -7.22 37.80
CA SER A 92 -11.33 -6.20 38.72
C SER A 92 -10.61 -6.88 39.89
N ASP A 93 -9.31 -6.66 40.04
CA ASP A 93 -8.64 -6.94 41.32
C ASP A 93 -9.32 -6.07 42.37
N GLU A 94 -10.04 -6.71 43.28
CA GLU A 94 -10.77 -6.03 44.35
C GLU A 94 -9.78 -5.21 45.18
N TYR A 95 -10.09 -3.93 45.40
CA TYR A 95 -9.20 -3.01 46.11
C TYR A 95 -8.73 -3.61 47.43
N ASN A 96 -7.42 -3.86 47.53
CA ASN A 96 -6.82 -4.45 48.71
C ASN A 96 -5.99 -3.38 49.45
N PRO A 97 -6.48 -2.83 50.58
CA PRO A 97 -5.79 -1.76 51.28
C PRO A 97 -4.44 -2.19 51.89
N GLY A 98 -4.25 -3.48 52.18
CA GLY A 98 -2.99 -4.02 52.66
C GLY A 98 -1.93 -4.08 51.57
N ALA A 99 -2.31 -4.62 50.40
CA ALA A 99 -1.43 -4.68 49.23
C ALA A 99 -1.10 -3.28 48.69
N ALA A 100 -2.08 -2.36 48.67
CA ALA A 100 -1.89 -0.98 48.25
C ALA A 100 -0.86 -0.25 49.13
N LYS A 101 -0.94 -0.39 50.46
CA LYS A 101 0.04 0.22 51.38
C LYS A 101 1.45 -0.34 51.18
N GLN A 102 1.57 -1.64 50.98
CA GLN A 102 2.86 -2.26 50.72
C GLN A 102 3.44 -1.78 49.39
N LEU A 103 2.64 -1.78 48.32
CA LEU A 103 3.06 -1.29 47.01
C LEU A 103 3.54 0.16 47.09
N LEU A 104 2.76 1.07 47.70
CA LEU A 104 3.13 2.48 47.83
C LEU A 104 4.44 2.67 48.62
N SER A 105 4.74 1.79 49.57
CA SER A 105 6.02 1.83 50.31
C SER A 105 7.20 1.30 49.48
N GLU A 106 6.98 0.36 48.56
CA GLU A 106 8.01 -0.22 47.69
C GLU A 106 8.16 0.53 46.35
N LEU A 107 7.15 1.32 45.97
CA LEU A 107 7.05 2.03 44.69
C LEU A 107 8.27 2.91 44.38
N PRO A 108 8.86 3.68 45.33
CA PRO A 108 10.07 4.45 45.06
C PRO A 108 11.23 3.57 44.58
N ARG A 109 11.41 2.39 45.20
CA ARG A 109 12.45 1.44 44.82
C ARG A 109 12.14 0.80 43.46
N LEU A 110 10.92 0.34 43.27
CA LEU A 110 10.49 -0.29 42.01
C LEU A 110 10.59 0.69 40.82
N PHE A 111 10.25 1.95 41.03
CA PHE A 111 10.35 3.00 40.01
C PHE A 111 11.82 3.30 39.66
N ALA A 112 12.70 3.43 40.65
CA ALA A 112 14.13 3.62 40.43
C ALA A 112 14.80 2.42 39.72
N ASP A 113 14.38 1.19 40.04
CA ASP A 113 14.88 -0.01 39.37
C ASP A 113 14.39 -0.09 37.91
N ALA A 114 13.11 0.21 37.66
CA ALA A 114 12.51 0.19 36.32
C ALA A 114 13.11 1.27 35.39
N PHE A 115 13.34 2.46 35.93
CA PHE A 115 13.88 3.61 35.19
C PHE A 115 15.31 3.95 35.62
N SER A 116 16.15 2.94 35.80
CA SER A 116 17.55 3.16 36.22
C SER A 116 18.31 4.06 35.24
N ARG A 117 19.43 4.64 35.70
CA ARG A 117 20.30 5.51 34.89
C ARG A 117 20.80 4.84 33.61
N GLU A 118 20.91 3.51 33.59
CA GLU A 118 21.31 2.74 32.41
C GLU A 118 20.16 2.55 31.42
N LEU A 119 18.95 2.33 31.91
CA LEU A 119 17.77 1.99 31.09
C LEU A 119 17.03 3.22 30.57
N SER A 120 16.89 4.25 31.41
CA SER A 120 16.25 5.50 31.05
C SER A 120 17.23 6.49 30.43
N SER A 121 16.72 7.34 29.54
CA SER A 121 17.49 8.47 28.97
C SER A 121 17.27 9.78 29.73
N CYS A 122 16.11 9.90 30.39
CA CYS A 122 15.73 11.07 31.15
C CYS A 122 15.75 10.74 32.65
N GLN A 123 16.12 11.73 33.46
CA GLN A 123 15.74 11.72 34.86
C GLN A 123 14.23 11.97 34.93
N LEU A 124 13.53 11.15 35.69
CA LEU A 124 12.09 11.22 35.89
C LEU A 124 11.84 11.52 37.36
N VAL A 125 11.13 12.61 37.63
CA VAL A 125 10.72 12.98 38.97
C VAL A 125 9.20 13.14 38.99
N VAL A 126 8.58 12.49 39.95
CA VAL A 126 7.15 12.52 40.19
C VAL A 126 6.94 13.39 41.42
N SER A 127 6.23 14.49 41.26
CA SER A 127 6.01 15.47 42.32
C SER A 127 4.56 15.92 42.42
N ASP A 128 4.24 16.51 43.55
CA ASP A 128 2.99 17.22 43.74
C ASP A 128 2.99 18.52 42.90
N PRO A 129 1.94 18.79 42.11
CA PRO A 129 1.88 20.00 41.29
C PRO A 129 1.74 21.30 42.10
N ASP A 130 1.14 21.24 43.29
CA ASP A 130 0.85 22.41 44.12
C ASP A 130 1.96 22.70 45.13
N THR A 131 2.55 21.66 45.74
CA THR A 131 3.60 21.82 46.77
C THR A 131 5.02 21.62 46.22
N GLY A 132 5.17 20.95 45.07
CA GLY A 132 6.47 20.57 44.52
C GLY A 132 7.17 19.46 45.33
N GLU A 133 6.50 18.84 46.31
CA GLU A 133 7.06 17.72 47.07
C GLU A 133 7.29 16.51 46.15
N THR A 134 8.50 15.95 46.20
CA THR A 134 8.87 14.83 45.34
C THR A 134 8.40 13.51 45.95
N TYR A 135 7.51 12.82 45.25
CA TYR A 135 7.01 11.50 45.61
C TYR A 135 7.97 10.39 45.18
N LEU A 136 8.46 10.45 43.93
CA LEU A 136 9.31 9.43 43.33
C LEU A 136 10.40 10.11 42.49
N ALA A 137 11.59 9.55 42.49
CA ALA A 137 12.66 9.95 41.58
C ALA A 137 13.38 8.68 41.11
N ASN A 138 13.74 8.63 39.83
CA ASN A 138 14.42 7.45 39.30
C ASN A 138 15.91 7.40 39.67
N PHE A 139 16.60 8.54 39.66
CA PHE A 139 17.96 8.71 40.14
C PHE A 139 18.27 10.19 40.41
N ASP A 140 19.31 10.43 41.20
CA ASP A 140 19.79 11.78 41.50
C ASP A 140 20.72 12.32 40.41
N LEU A 141 20.66 13.63 40.18
CA LEU A 141 21.60 14.34 39.32
C LEU A 141 22.96 14.48 40.02
N THR A 142 24.02 14.31 39.23
CA THR A 142 25.41 14.52 39.65
C THR A 142 25.97 15.79 39.01
N GLU A 143 26.99 16.42 39.60
CA GLU A 143 27.57 17.66 39.05
C GLU A 143 28.17 17.49 37.63
N SER A 144 28.47 16.25 37.22
CA SER A 144 28.93 15.93 35.86
C SER A 144 27.83 15.88 34.82
N ASP A 145 26.56 15.90 35.24
CA ASP A 145 25.42 15.74 34.35
C ASP A 145 25.07 17.06 33.65
N LYS A 146 25.17 17.05 32.32
CA LYS A 146 24.77 18.19 31.50
C LYS A 146 23.32 18.04 31.06
N LEU A 147 22.48 18.98 31.48
CA LEU A 147 21.08 19.05 31.12
C LEU A 147 20.94 19.56 29.68
N LEU A 148 20.19 18.82 28.86
CA LEU A 148 19.93 19.19 27.46
C LEU A 148 18.53 19.78 27.27
N TYR A 149 17.54 19.25 27.98
CA TYR A 149 16.15 19.65 27.87
C TYR A 149 15.39 19.25 29.14
N ASP A 150 14.38 20.03 29.51
CA ASP A 150 13.51 19.76 30.65
C ASP A 150 12.06 20.06 30.25
N THR A 151 11.16 19.18 30.67
CA THR A 151 9.73 19.32 30.41
C THR A 151 8.92 18.66 31.52
N GLN A 152 7.69 19.12 31.70
CA GLN A 152 6.78 18.67 32.75
C GLN A 152 5.40 18.44 32.14
N GLU A 153 4.78 17.32 32.53
CA GLU A 153 3.37 17.06 32.25
C GLU A 153 2.59 16.78 33.53
N LEU A 154 1.31 17.16 33.51
CA LEU A 154 0.36 16.96 34.59
C LEU A 154 -0.53 15.77 34.26
N TYR A 155 -0.50 14.76 35.12
CA TYR A 155 -1.33 13.58 35.03
C TYR A 155 -2.38 13.58 36.13
N VAL A 156 -3.62 13.23 35.77
CA VAL A 156 -4.72 13.10 36.72
C VAL A 156 -5.08 11.63 36.83
N TYR A 157 -4.91 11.08 38.03
CA TYR A 157 -5.24 9.70 38.38
C TYR A 157 -6.63 9.63 39.01
N HIS A 158 -7.58 8.98 38.35
CA HIS A 158 -8.91 8.70 38.92
C HIS A 158 -8.84 7.44 39.76
N LEU A 159 -9.27 7.55 41.02
CA LEU A 159 -9.16 6.48 42.00
C LEU A 159 -10.47 5.72 42.14
N SER A 160 -10.39 4.45 42.53
CA SER A 160 -11.55 3.63 42.83
C SER A 160 -12.40 4.24 43.96
N GLU A 161 -13.73 4.14 43.85
CA GLU A 161 -14.70 4.65 44.85
C GLU A 161 -14.41 4.14 46.27
N SER A 162 -13.79 2.95 46.38
CA SER A 162 -13.41 2.31 47.65
C SER A 162 -12.32 3.07 48.42
N THR A 163 -11.58 3.98 47.78
CA THR A 163 -10.51 4.76 48.39
C THR A 163 -11.00 6.01 49.12
N GLY A 164 -12.22 6.47 48.84
CA GLY A 164 -12.79 7.70 49.41
C GLY A 164 -12.24 9.01 48.84
N LEU A 165 -11.31 8.95 47.87
CA LEU A 165 -10.86 10.08 47.06
C LEU A 165 -11.32 9.89 45.61
N THR A 166 -11.64 10.99 44.92
CA THR A 166 -12.12 10.93 43.53
C THR A 166 -10.97 10.95 42.52
N SER A 167 -9.94 11.78 42.75
CA SER A 167 -8.81 11.92 41.84
C SER A 167 -7.59 12.52 42.52
N ILE A 168 -6.39 12.15 42.09
CA ILE A 168 -5.12 12.75 42.51
C ILE A 168 -4.42 13.33 41.29
N GLN A 169 -3.87 14.53 41.40
CA GLN A 169 -3.04 15.14 40.36
C GLN A 169 -1.56 14.96 40.71
N VAL A 170 -0.77 14.60 39.70
CA VAL A 170 0.65 14.33 39.84
C VAL A 170 1.37 14.97 38.67
N ALA A 171 2.45 15.70 38.95
CA ALA A 171 3.32 16.20 37.92
C ALA A 171 4.48 15.22 37.71
N ILE A 172 4.74 14.86 36.45
CA ILE A 172 5.93 14.09 36.08
C ILE A 172 6.84 15.03 35.28
N THR A 173 8.05 15.26 35.78
CA THR A 173 9.10 16.00 35.08
C THR A 173 10.08 15.03 34.44
N ALA A 174 10.50 15.35 33.21
CA ALA A 174 11.47 14.58 32.45
C ALA A 174 12.64 15.47 32.03
N THR A 175 13.77 15.27 32.69
CA THR A 175 15.02 15.99 32.42
C THR A 175 15.92 15.14 31.54
N LEU A 176 16.14 15.55 30.29
CA LEU A 176 17.04 14.87 29.37
C LEU A 176 18.49 15.19 29.67
N LEU A 177 19.30 14.13 29.77
CA LEU A 177 20.71 14.19 30.07
C LEU A 177 21.54 13.91 28.82
N GLU A 178 22.70 14.57 28.69
CA GLU A 178 23.68 14.27 27.65
C GLU A 178 24.34 12.90 27.93
N LYS A 179 23.67 11.81 27.52
CA LYS A 179 24.19 10.45 27.68
C LYS A 179 25.21 10.15 26.58
N SER A 180 26.48 10.00 26.96
CA SER A 180 27.52 9.60 26.01
C SER A 180 27.33 8.14 25.59
N GLY A 181 26.79 7.90 24.39
CA GLY A 181 26.89 6.59 23.72
C GLY A 181 25.59 5.80 23.52
N GLN A 182 24.42 6.29 23.95
CA GLN A 182 23.14 5.62 23.70
C GLN A 182 22.21 6.56 22.92
N ALA A 183 21.93 6.24 21.66
CA ALA A 183 20.95 6.98 20.87
C ALA A 183 19.54 6.40 21.12
N PRO A 184 18.54 7.23 21.44
CA PRO A 184 17.19 6.77 21.80
C PRO A 184 16.43 6.13 20.64
N SER A 185 16.69 6.53 19.40
CA SER A 185 15.97 6.03 18.23
C SER A 185 16.80 6.13 16.95
N TYR A 186 16.45 5.32 15.93
CA TYR A 186 17.03 5.43 14.59
C TYR A 186 16.81 6.81 13.97
N SER A 187 15.65 7.42 14.20
CA SER A 187 15.34 8.79 13.77
C SER A 187 16.30 9.80 14.38
N TYR A 188 16.60 9.67 15.68
CA TYR A 188 17.61 10.50 16.35
C TYR A 188 18.99 10.32 15.74
N LEU A 189 19.43 9.09 15.49
CA LEU A 189 20.73 8.82 14.85
C LEU A 189 20.83 9.48 13.47
N VAL A 190 19.79 9.35 12.65
CA VAL A 190 19.77 9.91 11.29
C VAL A 190 19.73 11.43 11.33
N CYS A 191 18.87 12.04 12.15
CA CYS A 191 18.77 13.49 12.25
C CYS A 191 20.02 14.11 12.91
N SER A 192 20.58 13.47 13.93
CA SER A 192 21.84 13.87 14.56
C SER A 192 23.00 13.80 13.55
N TRP A 193 23.11 12.69 12.81
CA TRP A 193 24.12 12.55 11.76
C TRP A 193 23.96 13.60 10.65
N LEU A 194 22.73 13.84 10.19
CA LEU A 194 22.41 14.83 9.17
C LEU A 194 22.78 16.24 9.64
N LEU A 195 22.46 16.59 10.88
CA LEU A 195 22.85 17.87 11.50
C LEU A 195 24.37 18.04 11.49
N THR A 196 25.10 17.06 12.03
CA THR A 196 26.58 17.09 12.10
C THR A 196 27.21 17.15 10.71
N HIS A 197 26.62 16.48 9.72
CA HIS A 197 27.18 16.34 8.37
C HIS A 197 26.35 17.07 7.30
N THR A 198 25.76 18.21 7.65
CA THR A 198 24.90 18.99 6.75
C THR A 198 25.62 19.34 5.44
N GLY A 199 26.82 19.93 5.54
CA GLY A 199 27.61 20.31 4.36
C GLY A 199 28.04 19.13 3.49
N LEU A 200 28.40 18.01 4.12
CA LEU A 200 28.80 16.78 3.42
C LEU A 200 27.60 16.14 2.71
N THR A 201 26.42 16.14 3.34
CA THR A 201 25.18 15.63 2.74
C THR A 201 24.81 16.42 1.50
N ILE A 202 24.88 17.76 1.56
CA ILE A 202 24.60 18.63 0.41
C ILE A 202 25.60 18.36 -0.71
N PHE A 203 26.90 18.36 -0.39
CA PHE A 203 27.96 18.15 -1.37
C PHE A 203 27.81 16.79 -2.07
N LEU A 204 27.60 15.71 -1.33
CA LEU A 204 27.42 14.38 -1.88
C LEU A 204 26.14 14.26 -2.70
N THR A 205 25.04 14.89 -2.27
CA THR A 205 23.77 14.89 -3.03
C THR A 205 23.93 15.58 -4.38
N VAL A 206 24.57 16.76 -4.40
CA VAL A 206 24.84 17.50 -5.65
C VAL A 206 25.80 16.72 -6.54
N LEU A 207 26.87 16.15 -5.98
CA LEU A 207 27.84 15.34 -6.73
C LEU A 207 27.17 14.09 -7.33
N CYS A 208 26.38 13.36 -6.54
CA CYS A 208 25.64 12.19 -7.02
C CYS A 208 24.62 12.59 -8.08
N GLY A 209 23.93 13.73 -7.92
CA GLY A 209 22.97 14.23 -8.91
C GLY A 209 23.65 14.56 -10.24
N LEU A 210 24.76 15.30 -10.21
CA LEU A 210 25.54 15.62 -11.41
C LEU A 210 26.09 14.36 -12.09
N LEU A 211 26.59 13.40 -11.31
CA LEU A 211 27.14 12.15 -11.82
C LEU A 211 26.03 11.24 -12.39
N THR A 212 24.84 11.24 -11.77
CA THR A 212 23.64 10.58 -12.28
C THR A 212 23.23 11.18 -13.61
N LEU A 213 23.15 12.50 -13.72
CA LEU A 213 22.82 13.19 -14.98
C LEU A 213 23.86 12.92 -16.07
N PHE A 214 25.15 12.87 -15.71
CA PHE A 214 26.21 12.52 -16.63
C PHE A 214 26.09 11.07 -17.14
N CYS A 215 25.87 10.10 -16.25
CA CYS A 215 25.68 8.69 -16.60
C CYS A 215 24.39 8.45 -17.40
N PHE A 216 23.33 9.17 -17.05
CA PHE A 216 22.07 9.19 -17.77
C PHE A 216 22.25 9.77 -19.19
N GLY A 217 22.90 10.92 -19.31
CA GLY A 217 23.23 11.54 -20.60
C GLY A 217 24.13 10.67 -21.47
N PHE A 218 25.11 9.99 -20.87
CA PHE A 218 25.94 8.99 -21.55
C PHE A 218 25.10 7.81 -22.05
N SER A 219 24.19 7.30 -21.22
CA SER A 219 23.28 6.21 -21.59
C SER A 219 22.40 6.60 -22.78
N MET A 220 21.81 7.80 -22.74
CA MET A 220 21.03 8.40 -23.84
C MET A 220 21.86 8.57 -25.12
N ALA A 221 23.07 9.12 -25.02
CA ALA A 221 23.96 9.30 -26.17
C ALA A 221 24.44 7.96 -26.76
N SER A 222 24.51 6.92 -25.94
CA SER A 222 24.92 5.57 -26.36
C SER A 222 23.80 4.74 -26.99
N ALA A 223 22.55 5.18 -26.83
CA ALA A 223 21.37 4.57 -27.42
C ALA A 223 21.26 5.00 -28.91
N GLY A 224 21.63 4.08 -29.80
CA GLY A 224 21.37 4.22 -31.25
C GLY A 224 22.51 4.72 -32.14
N HIS A 225 23.76 4.77 -31.68
CA HIS A 225 24.89 5.02 -32.59
C HIS A 225 26.08 4.10 -32.32
N TRP A 226 26.38 3.22 -33.28
CA TRP A 226 27.66 2.51 -33.42
C TRP A 226 28.40 3.11 -34.61
N HIS A 227 29.69 3.41 -34.46
CA HIS A 227 30.46 3.98 -35.56
C HIS A 227 30.70 2.90 -36.63
N GLY A 228 30.15 3.09 -37.84
CA GLY A 228 30.45 2.24 -39.01
C GLY A 228 29.42 1.16 -39.38
N ARG A 229 28.20 1.18 -38.83
CA ARG A 229 27.05 0.39 -39.34
C ARG A 229 25.77 1.22 -39.29
N GLU A 230 25.00 1.21 -40.38
CA GLU A 230 23.79 2.03 -40.60
C GLU A 230 22.54 1.55 -39.81
N ASP A 231 22.62 0.37 -39.18
CA ASP A 231 21.51 -0.23 -38.46
C ASP A 231 21.45 0.23 -36.99
N ILE A 232 20.25 0.63 -36.54
CA ILE A 232 19.98 0.98 -35.14
C ILE A 232 20.04 -0.30 -34.29
N HIS A 233 21.19 -0.55 -33.65
CA HIS A 233 21.34 -1.65 -32.71
C HIS A 233 20.82 -1.26 -31.31
N LEU A 234 19.73 -1.90 -30.89
CA LEU A 234 19.16 -1.85 -29.55
C LEU A 234 20.15 -2.51 -28.57
N THR A 235 20.43 -1.88 -27.41
CA THR A 235 21.17 -2.53 -26.32
C THR A 235 20.42 -3.78 -25.82
N TRP A 236 21.09 -4.69 -25.08
CA TRP A 236 20.44 -5.89 -24.53
C TRP A 236 19.14 -5.56 -23.77
N LEU A 237 19.10 -4.43 -23.07
CA LEU A 237 17.92 -3.95 -22.34
C LEU A 237 16.84 -3.40 -23.27
N ASP A 238 17.22 -2.68 -24.34
CA ASP A 238 16.28 -2.20 -25.37
C ASP A 238 15.57 -3.33 -26.11
N LYS A 239 16.07 -4.58 -26.00
CA LYS A 239 15.43 -5.77 -26.55
C LYS A 239 14.20 -6.22 -25.75
N VAL A 240 14.08 -5.79 -24.49
CA VAL A 240 12.89 -6.03 -23.66
C VAL A 240 11.76 -5.13 -24.17
N PRO A 241 10.56 -5.65 -24.49
CA PRO A 241 9.45 -4.81 -24.93
C PRO A 241 9.12 -3.78 -23.84
N SER A 242 8.95 -2.52 -24.21
CA SER A 242 8.54 -1.45 -23.28
C SER A 242 7.31 -1.82 -22.46
N ASP A 243 6.34 -2.53 -23.04
CA ASP A 243 5.17 -3.06 -22.32
C ASP A 243 5.54 -3.98 -21.14
N VAL A 244 6.54 -4.84 -21.30
CA VAL A 244 6.98 -5.77 -20.24
C VAL A 244 7.70 -5.00 -19.15
N PHE A 245 8.52 -4.03 -19.53
CA PHE A 245 9.21 -3.18 -18.56
C PHE A 245 8.21 -2.32 -17.77
N ALA A 246 7.22 -1.75 -18.45
CA ALA A 246 6.14 -0.98 -17.82
C ALA A 246 5.29 -1.85 -16.88
N LEU A 247 4.94 -3.07 -17.30
CA LEU A 247 4.19 -4.01 -16.46
C LEU A 247 5.02 -4.50 -15.28
N ALA A 248 6.33 -4.72 -15.46
CA ALA A 248 7.25 -5.04 -14.38
C ALA A 248 7.33 -3.89 -13.37
N LEU A 249 7.42 -2.64 -13.84
CA LEU A 249 7.46 -1.46 -12.98
C LEU A 249 6.15 -1.27 -12.21
N LEU A 250 5.01 -1.44 -12.89
CA LEU A 250 3.69 -1.42 -12.27
C LEU A 250 3.54 -2.56 -11.25
N SER A 251 4.01 -3.77 -11.57
CA SER A 251 4.00 -4.88 -10.61
C SER A 251 4.92 -4.64 -9.41
N ALA A 252 6.10 -4.04 -9.62
CA ALA A 252 7.00 -3.67 -8.53
C ALA A 252 6.37 -2.59 -7.64
N PHE A 253 5.58 -1.68 -8.23
CA PHE A 253 4.80 -0.72 -7.48
C PHE A 253 3.76 -1.40 -6.57
N PHE A 254 3.00 -2.36 -7.11
CA PHE A 254 2.00 -3.10 -6.33
C PHE A 254 2.60 -4.07 -5.31
N ILE A 255 3.76 -4.70 -5.59
CA ILE A 255 4.44 -5.60 -4.65
C ILE A 255 5.03 -4.83 -3.47
N GLY A 256 5.56 -3.63 -3.70
CA GLY A 256 6.08 -2.78 -2.63
C GLY A 256 5.02 -1.94 -1.90
N TRP A 257 3.74 -2.19 -2.18
CA TRP A 257 2.62 -1.48 -1.55
C TRP A 257 2.63 -1.58 -0.03
N ASP A 258 2.97 -2.74 0.53
CA ASP A 258 3.07 -2.91 1.99
C ASP A 258 4.23 -2.10 2.60
N ALA A 259 5.35 -1.97 1.88
CA ALA A 259 6.46 -1.13 2.29
C ALA A 259 6.13 0.37 2.17
N PHE A 260 5.18 0.74 1.31
CA PHE A 260 4.75 2.13 1.10
C PHE A 260 4.00 2.73 2.31
N TYR A 261 3.34 1.90 3.13
CA TYR A 261 2.62 2.38 4.33
C TYR A 261 3.52 2.64 5.53
N SER A 262 4.76 2.14 5.52
CA SER A 262 5.75 2.51 6.52
C SER A 262 6.30 3.90 6.20
N GLU A 263 6.39 4.80 7.19
CA GLU A 263 6.92 6.17 7.00
C GLU A 263 8.28 6.18 6.30
N TRP A 264 9.21 5.30 6.73
CA TRP A 264 10.52 5.15 6.12
C TRP A 264 10.51 4.25 4.88
N GLY A 265 9.63 3.25 4.83
CA GLY A 265 9.48 2.37 3.68
C GLY A 265 9.01 3.13 2.43
N ARG A 266 8.12 4.12 2.57
CA ARG A 266 7.69 5.05 1.52
C ARG A 266 8.88 5.79 0.89
N VAL A 267 9.77 6.30 1.73
CA VAL A 267 10.95 7.07 1.31
C VAL A 267 11.93 6.20 0.51
N LEU A 268 12.27 5.03 1.04
CA LEU A 268 13.18 4.09 0.38
C LEU A 268 12.60 3.57 -0.94
N PHE A 269 11.29 3.29 -0.95
CA PHE A 269 10.58 2.83 -2.12
C PHE A 269 10.55 3.86 -3.25
N CYS A 270 10.20 5.12 -2.94
CA CYS A 270 10.26 6.22 -3.90
C CYS A 270 11.69 6.47 -4.41
N ALA A 271 12.69 6.41 -3.52
CA ALA A 271 14.09 6.58 -3.89
C ALA A 271 14.59 5.50 -4.85
N ALA A 272 14.11 4.25 -4.71
CA ALA A 272 14.42 3.17 -5.64
C ALA A 272 13.66 3.27 -6.97
N LEU A 273 12.40 3.70 -6.96
CA LEU A 273 11.55 3.75 -8.16
C LEU A 273 11.91 4.89 -9.11
N ILE A 274 12.32 6.06 -8.60
CA ILE A 274 12.61 7.24 -9.45
C ILE A 274 13.74 6.95 -10.48
N PRO A 275 14.90 6.38 -10.11
CA PRO A 275 15.94 6.00 -11.06
C PRO A 275 15.48 4.93 -12.06
N VAL A 276 14.66 3.96 -11.62
CA VAL A 276 14.11 2.91 -12.48
C VAL A 276 13.15 3.50 -13.53
N MET A 277 12.33 4.47 -13.14
CA MET A 277 11.45 5.22 -14.04
C MET A 277 12.25 6.03 -15.08
N LEU A 278 13.32 6.71 -14.67
CA LEU A 278 14.22 7.43 -15.59
C LEU A 278 14.82 6.48 -16.63
N LEU A 279 15.24 5.28 -16.22
CA LEU A 279 15.78 4.28 -17.13
C LEU A 279 14.73 3.66 -18.04
N PHE A 280 13.51 3.47 -17.57
CA PHE A 280 12.37 3.10 -18.41
C PHE A 280 12.15 4.15 -19.51
N LEU A 281 12.15 5.43 -19.17
CA LEU A 281 11.99 6.52 -20.13
C LEU A 281 13.12 6.53 -21.17
N CYS A 282 14.36 6.20 -20.79
CA CYS A 282 15.47 6.02 -21.73
C CYS A 282 15.22 4.89 -22.74
N VAL A 283 14.86 3.70 -22.25
CA VAL A 283 14.59 2.53 -23.11
C VAL A 283 13.39 2.82 -24.01
N PHE A 284 12.35 3.45 -23.48
CA PHE A 284 11.16 3.86 -24.22
C PHE A 284 11.50 4.87 -25.31
N ALA A 285 12.28 5.91 -25.01
CA ALA A 285 12.71 6.91 -25.98
C ALA A 285 13.58 6.29 -27.10
N ALA A 286 14.48 5.36 -26.75
CA ALA A 286 15.30 4.62 -27.71
C ALA A 286 14.44 3.75 -28.65
N GLN A 287 13.44 3.04 -28.11
CA GLN A 287 12.51 2.23 -28.90
C GLN A 287 11.59 3.08 -29.78
N CYS A 288 11.11 4.22 -29.29
CA CYS A 288 10.34 5.21 -30.07
C CYS A 288 11.14 5.66 -31.29
N LYS A 289 12.43 6.00 -31.09
CA LYS A 289 13.34 6.40 -32.16
C LYS A 289 13.60 5.27 -33.17
N ALA A 290 13.61 4.01 -32.73
CA ALA A 290 13.80 2.85 -33.58
C ALA A 290 12.51 2.35 -34.30
N GLY A 291 11.34 2.95 -34.02
CA GLY A 291 10.04 2.52 -34.58
C GLY A 291 9.59 1.12 -34.14
N SER A 292 10.22 0.55 -33.09
CA SER A 292 10.00 -0.83 -32.65
C SER A 292 8.87 -0.97 -31.62
N VAL A 293 8.38 0.13 -31.05
CA VAL A 293 7.36 0.14 -29.97
C VAL A 293 6.11 -0.65 -30.38
N ILE A 294 5.54 -0.35 -31.55
CA ILE A 294 4.27 -0.96 -31.99
C ILE A 294 4.46 -2.38 -32.56
N ARG A 295 5.60 -2.64 -33.23
CA ARG A 295 5.90 -3.96 -33.83
C ARG A 295 6.38 -4.99 -32.81
N GLY A 296 7.11 -4.55 -31.78
CA GLY A 296 7.71 -5.37 -30.73
C GLY A 296 6.82 -5.59 -29.51
N SER A 297 5.83 -4.71 -29.30
CA SER A 297 4.89 -4.72 -28.17
C SER A 297 4.24 -6.08 -27.95
N LEU A 298 4.25 -6.52 -26.68
CA LEU A 298 3.65 -7.77 -26.25
C LEU A 298 2.11 -7.62 -26.22
N THR A 299 1.58 -6.44 -25.91
CA THR A 299 0.15 -6.15 -25.99
C THR A 299 -0.38 -6.29 -27.43
N ALA A 300 0.37 -5.85 -28.45
CA ALA A 300 0.00 -6.05 -29.85
C ALA A 300 0.05 -7.52 -30.31
N ARG A 301 0.87 -8.37 -29.70
CA ARG A 301 0.88 -9.83 -29.96
C ARG A 301 -0.28 -10.53 -29.24
N VAL A 302 -0.50 -10.20 -27.97
CA VAL A 302 -1.59 -10.74 -27.16
C VAL A 302 -2.95 -10.33 -27.75
N LEU A 303 -3.11 -9.08 -28.17
CA LEU A 303 -4.35 -8.61 -28.82
C LEU A 303 -4.63 -9.36 -30.13
N ARG A 304 -3.60 -9.65 -30.94
CA ARG A 304 -3.74 -10.48 -32.15
C ARG A 304 -4.11 -11.92 -31.82
N LEU A 305 -3.57 -12.48 -30.75
CA LEU A 305 -3.92 -13.82 -30.26
C LEU A 305 -5.37 -13.86 -29.76
N LEU A 306 -5.76 -12.89 -28.93
CA LEU A 306 -7.12 -12.72 -28.42
C LEU A 306 -8.12 -12.54 -29.56
N TRP A 307 -7.79 -11.75 -30.58
CA TRP A 307 -8.62 -11.59 -31.76
C TRP A 307 -8.80 -12.92 -32.53
N ARG A 308 -7.75 -13.74 -32.64
CA ARG A 308 -7.84 -15.08 -33.25
C ARG A 308 -8.74 -16.01 -32.45
N ILE A 309 -8.60 -16.01 -31.12
CA ILE A 309 -9.42 -16.84 -30.22
C ILE A 309 -10.88 -16.38 -30.28
N LEU A 310 -11.13 -15.07 -30.16
CA LEU A 310 -12.47 -14.49 -30.24
C LEU A 310 -13.15 -14.85 -31.57
N ARG A 311 -12.46 -14.69 -32.70
CA ARG A 311 -13.00 -15.07 -34.01
C ARG A 311 -13.29 -16.56 -34.12
N GLY A 312 -12.44 -17.41 -33.55
CA GLY A 312 -12.65 -18.85 -33.48
C GLY A 312 -13.87 -19.23 -32.65
N VAL A 313 -14.01 -18.65 -31.45
CA VAL A 313 -15.13 -18.87 -30.53
C VAL A 313 -16.44 -18.37 -31.15
N THR A 314 -16.46 -17.19 -31.76
CA THR A 314 -17.66 -16.65 -32.42
C THR A 314 -18.11 -17.53 -33.60
N LEU A 315 -17.18 -18.02 -34.42
CA LEU A 315 -17.53 -18.92 -35.55
C LEU A 315 -18.00 -20.29 -35.06
N TRP A 316 -17.41 -20.80 -33.98
CA TRP A 316 -17.82 -22.05 -33.35
C TRP A 316 -19.22 -21.96 -32.73
N LEU A 317 -19.49 -20.89 -31.97
CA LEU A 317 -20.83 -20.57 -31.45
C LEU A 317 -21.86 -20.40 -32.57
N TRP A 318 -21.49 -19.72 -33.65
CA TRP A 318 -22.39 -19.51 -34.79
C TRP A 318 -22.75 -20.83 -35.50
N ARG A 319 -21.80 -21.77 -35.62
CA ARG A 319 -22.07 -23.12 -36.14
C ARG A 319 -22.99 -23.93 -35.23
N ILE A 320 -22.83 -23.81 -33.92
CA ILE A 320 -23.69 -24.52 -32.96
C ILE A 320 -25.12 -23.97 -33.03
N VAL A 321 -25.30 -22.65 -33.02
CA VAL A 321 -26.63 -22.02 -33.09
C VAL A 321 -27.37 -22.37 -34.40
N THR A 322 -26.64 -22.49 -35.51
CA THR A 322 -27.23 -22.84 -36.81
C THR A 322 -27.57 -24.33 -36.96
N GLY A 323 -26.85 -25.22 -36.28
CA GLY A 323 -27.05 -26.68 -36.34
C GLY A 323 -28.09 -27.26 -35.37
N ILE A 324 -28.63 -26.48 -34.43
CA ILE A 324 -29.56 -26.99 -33.42
C ILE A 324 -30.98 -27.18 -34.02
N PRO A 325 -31.61 -28.37 -33.84
CA PRO A 325 -32.98 -28.64 -34.28
C PRO A 325 -33.99 -27.69 -33.61
N LEU A 326 -35.08 -27.36 -34.31
CA LEU A 326 -36.03 -26.31 -33.90
C LEU A 326 -36.59 -26.50 -32.47
N VAL A 327 -36.80 -27.74 -32.03
CA VAL A 327 -37.26 -28.11 -30.68
C VAL A 327 -36.29 -27.67 -29.59
N TRP A 328 -34.99 -27.80 -29.85
CA TRP A 328 -33.95 -27.39 -28.90
C TRP A 328 -33.76 -25.88 -28.89
N LYS A 329 -34.01 -25.18 -30.00
CA LYS A 329 -34.04 -23.71 -30.03
C LYS A 329 -35.16 -23.16 -29.15
N THR A 330 -36.35 -23.75 -29.22
CA THR A 330 -37.48 -23.35 -28.37
C THR A 330 -37.25 -23.72 -26.90
N ALA A 331 -36.65 -24.87 -26.61
CA ALA A 331 -36.29 -25.27 -25.24
C ALA A 331 -35.22 -24.36 -24.63
N LEU A 332 -34.20 -23.95 -25.41
CA LEU A 332 -33.16 -23.00 -24.98
C LEU A 332 -33.73 -21.60 -24.73
N VAL A 333 -34.67 -21.14 -25.56
CA VAL A 333 -35.35 -19.85 -25.34
C VAL A 333 -36.18 -19.89 -24.06
N GLY A 334 -36.92 -20.98 -23.81
CA GLY A 334 -37.66 -21.16 -22.56
C GLY A 334 -36.75 -21.23 -21.33
N LEU A 335 -35.65 -21.98 -21.42
CA LEU A 335 -34.67 -22.08 -20.35
C LEU A 335 -33.95 -20.75 -20.09
N GLY A 336 -33.65 -19.98 -21.14
CA GLY A 336 -33.09 -18.64 -21.03
C GLY A 336 -34.03 -17.65 -20.37
N LEU A 337 -35.33 -17.69 -20.69
CA LEU A 337 -36.35 -16.86 -20.05
C LEU A 337 -36.47 -17.19 -18.55
N ALA A 338 -36.44 -18.47 -18.19
CA ALA A 338 -36.50 -18.91 -16.79
C ALA A 338 -35.26 -18.48 -15.99
N LEU A 339 -34.07 -18.58 -16.57
CA LEU A 339 -32.84 -18.11 -15.92
C LEU A 339 -32.82 -16.58 -15.77
N LEU A 340 -33.36 -15.84 -16.75
CA LEU A 340 -33.52 -14.39 -16.66
C LEU A 340 -34.49 -14.01 -15.52
N GLU A 341 -35.59 -14.75 -15.36
CA GLU A 341 -36.55 -14.57 -14.28
C GLU A 341 -35.90 -14.79 -12.89
N ILE A 342 -35.09 -15.86 -12.75
CA ILE A 342 -34.34 -16.16 -11.52
C ILE A 342 -33.31 -15.07 -11.21
N GLY A 343 -32.57 -14.58 -12.23
CA GLY A 343 -31.59 -13.51 -12.06
C GLY A 343 -32.22 -12.18 -11.66
N LEU A 344 -33.34 -11.80 -12.29
CA LEU A 344 -34.08 -10.57 -11.95
C LEU A 344 -34.72 -10.63 -10.56
N TYR A 345 -35.13 -11.83 -10.12
CA TYR A 345 -35.58 -12.08 -8.74
C TYR A 345 -34.47 -11.83 -7.73
N GLN A 346 -33.27 -12.36 -7.99
CA GLN A 346 -32.12 -12.21 -7.07
C GLN A 346 -31.57 -10.78 -7.02
N MET A 347 -31.75 -9.99 -8.09
CA MET A 347 -31.33 -8.59 -8.18
C MET A 347 -32.42 -7.59 -7.75
N ASN A 348 -33.55 -8.05 -7.18
CA ASN A 348 -34.65 -7.23 -6.64
C ASN A 348 -35.32 -6.28 -7.67
N TYR A 349 -35.15 -6.50 -8.97
CA TYR A 349 -35.82 -5.76 -10.05
C TYR A 349 -37.13 -6.41 -10.53
N TYR A 350 -37.54 -7.49 -9.87
CA TYR A 350 -38.68 -8.32 -10.28
C TYR A 350 -40.00 -7.55 -10.36
N GLY A 351 -40.23 -6.58 -9.47
CA GLY A 351 -41.51 -5.86 -9.37
C GLY A 351 -41.85 -4.96 -10.57
N GLU A 352 -40.87 -4.23 -11.11
CA GLU A 352 -41.13 -3.24 -12.18
C GLU A 352 -41.28 -3.87 -13.57
N TYR A 353 -40.63 -5.01 -13.80
CA TYR A 353 -40.60 -5.66 -15.12
C TYR A 353 -41.48 -6.92 -15.21
N PHE A 354 -42.18 -7.30 -14.12
CA PHE A 354 -42.98 -8.53 -14.04
C PHE A 354 -44.02 -8.65 -15.16
N LEU A 355 -44.82 -7.60 -15.40
CA LEU A 355 -45.90 -7.62 -16.39
C LEU A 355 -45.37 -7.71 -17.82
N VAL A 356 -44.27 -7.00 -18.11
CA VAL A 356 -43.62 -7.02 -19.43
C VAL A 356 -43.02 -8.42 -19.69
N LEU A 357 -42.37 -9.00 -18.68
CA LEU A 357 -41.80 -10.33 -18.77
C LEU A 357 -42.88 -11.40 -19.01
N LYS A 358 -44.00 -11.35 -18.27
CA LYS A 358 -45.12 -12.29 -18.45
C LYS A 358 -45.82 -12.12 -19.79
N LEU A 359 -45.90 -10.89 -20.32
CA LEU A 359 -46.43 -10.65 -21.67
C LEU A 359 -45.54 -11.31 -22.75
N VAL A 360 -44.21 -11.18 -22.62
CA VAL A 360 -43.25 -11.80 -23.55
C VAL A 360 -43.33 -13.34 -23.46
N GLU A 361 -43.45 -13.88 -22.26
CA GLU A 361 -43.60 -15.33 -22.03
C GLU A 361 -44.88 -15.89 -22.70
N LEU A 362 -46.01 -15.19 -22.55
CA LEU A 362 -47.28 -15.54 -23.20
C LEU A 362 -47.18 -15.50 -24.73
N LEU A 363 -46.52 -14.48 -25.29
CA LEU A 363 -46.28 -14.39 -26.73
C LEU A 363 -45.37 -15.52 -27.24
N ALA A 364 -44.35 -15.91 -26.46
CA ALA A 364 -43.48 -17.02 -26.80
C ALA A 364 -44.23 -18.36 -26.80
N VAL A 365 -45.08 -18.62 -25.80
CA VAL A 365 -45.95 -19.82 -25.75
C VAL A 365 -46.94 -19.83 -26.92
N LEU A 366 -47.53 -18.67 -27.25
CA LEU A 366 -48.42 -18.56 -28.40
C LEU A 366 -47.70 -18.85 -29.72
N ALA A 367 -46.48 -18.35 -29.90
CA ALA A 367 -45.67 -18.64 -31.08
C ALA A 367 -45.32 -20.13 -31.20
N ILE A 368 -45.00 -20.79 -30.08
CA ILE A 368 -44.77 -22.24 -30.04
C ILE A 368 -46.05 -22.99 -30.41
N ALA A 369 -47.20 -22.61 -29.86
CA ALA A 369 -48.49 -23.22 -30.17
C ALA A 369 -48.89 -23.05 -31.64
N LEU A 370 -48.63 -21.88 -32.24
CA LEU A 370 -48.86 -21.63 -33.67
C LEU A 370 -47.96 -22.50 -34.54
N ASN A 371 -46.67 -22.63 -34.19
CA ASN A 371 -45.75 -23.51 -34.90
C ASN A 371 -46.18 -24.98 -34.81
N LEU A 372 -46.63 -25.44 -33.64
CA LEU A 372 -47.17 -26.79 -33.45
C LEU A 372 -48.45 -27.02 -34.26
N ARG A 373 -49.36 -26.04 -34.31
CA ARG A 373 -50.57 -26.12 -35.13
C ARG A 373 -50.26 -26.14 -36.63
N THR A 374 -49.20 -25.43 -37.05
CA THR A 374 -48.74 -25.44 -38.44
C THR A 374 -48.13 -26.80 -38.79
N LEU A 375 -47.36 -27.39 -37.88
CA LEU A 375 -46.86 -28.77 -38.00
C LEU A 375 -47.99 -29.80 -38.04
N GLU A 376 -49.02 -29.66 -37.21
CA GLU A 376 -50.19 -30.56 -37.21
C GLU A 376 -50.97 -30.47 -38.52
N LYS A 377 -51.19 -29.25 -39.06
CA LYS A 377 -51.85 -29.04 -40.35
C LYS A 377 -51.04 -29.65 -41.50
N ASN A 378 -49.73 -29.42 -41.51
CA ASN A 378 -48.84 -30.01 -42.52
C ASN A 378 -48.80 -31.54 -42.39
N GLY A 379 -48.82 -32.08 -41.17
CA GLY A 379 -48.92 -33.52 -40.89
C GLY A 379 -50.24 -34.14 -41.35
N LYS A 380 -51.37 -33.43 -41.13
CA LYS A 380 -52.70 -33.85 -41.62
C LYS A 380 -52.77 -33.86 -43.14
N GLN A 381 -52.24 -32.84 -43.80
CA GLN A 381 -52.12 -32.80 -45.27
C GLN A 381 -51.26 -33.95 -45.82
N LEU A 382 -50.22 -34.36 -45.11
CA LEU A 382 -49.42 -35.53 -45.48
C LEU A 382 -50.17 -36.86 -45.25
N SER A 383 -51.02 -36.94 -44.21
CA SER A 383 -51.83 -38.13 -43.93
C SER A 383 -53.06 -38.27 -44.84
N GLU A 384 -53.66 -37.16 -45.28
CA GLU A 384 -54.83 -37.14 -46.18
C GLU A 384 -54.43 -37.20 -47.66
N GLY A 385 -53.14 -36.98 -47.98
CA GLY A 385 -52.61 -36.86 -49.34
C GLY A 385 -51.68 -37.98 -49.81
N SER A 386 -51.91 -39.23 -49.40
CA SER A 386 -51.23 -40.40 -50.01
C SER A 386 -52.10 -41.67 -50.04
N GLY A 387 -53.35 -41.53 -50.47
CA GLY A 387 -54.25 -42.64 -50.77
C GLY A 387 -54.98 -42.45 -52.11
N CYS A 388 -54.48 -43.09 -53.16
CA CYS A 388 -55.15 -43.44 -54.43
C CYS A 388 -55.74 -42.31 -55.32
N SER A 389 -55.04 -42.01 -56.42
CA SER A 389 -55.60 -42.18 -57.79
C SER A 389 -54.52 -41.93 -58.86
N ALA A 390 -53.92 -43.01 -59.34
CA ALA A 390 -53.74 -43.18 -60.79
C ALA A 390 -55.06 -43.82 -61.30
N PRO A 391 -55.57 -43.52 -62.51
CA PRO A 391 -54.78 -43.64 -63.74
C PRO A 391 -55.11 -42.67 -64.90
N SER A 392 -54.29 -42.81 -65.94
CA SER A 392 -54.59 -42.71 -67.38
C SER A 392 -54.85 -41.35 -68.03
N GLY A 393 -53.97 -41.01 -68.99
CA GLY A 393 -54.43 -40.62 -70.33
C GLY A 393 -53.77 -39.40 -70.96
N GLY A 394 -52.89 -39.66 -71.95
CA GLY A 394 -52.66 -38.81 -73.13
C GLY A 394 -51.67 -37.64 -72.96
N THR A 395 -50.52 -37.62 -73.65
CA THR A 395 -50.31 -37.02 -75.01
C THR A 395 -50.72 -35.53 -75.03
N ASP A 396 -49.86 -34.53 -75.29
CA ASP A 396 -48.75 -34.45 -76.23
C ASP A 396 -47.74 -33.34 -75.85
N ARG A 397 -46.52 -33.49 -76.39
CA ARG A 397 -45.46 -32.47 -76.60
C ARG A 397 -45.88 -31.47 -77.69
N PRO A 398 -45.16 -30.36 -77.94
CA PRO A 398 -43.81 -29.98 -77.47
C PRO A 398 -43.73 -28.74 -76.56
#